data_AF-A0A364JVC2-F1
#
_entry.id   AF-A0A364JVC2-F1
#
_cell.length_a   1.000
_cell.length_b   1.000
_cell.length_c   1.000
_cell.angle_alpha   90.00
_cell.angle_beta   90.00
_cell.angle_gamma   90.00
#
_symmetry.space_group_name_H-M   'P 1'
#
loop_
_entity.id
_entity.type
_entity.pdbx_description
1 polymer ?
#
loop_
_entity_poly.entity_id
_entity_poly.type
_entity_poly.pdbx_seq_one_letter_code
_entity_poly.pdbx_strand_id
1 'polypeptide(L)'
;MRPEEKVHQPWLDRQWSKAERALDALNEAPPRLAGKLHAGHLAVAAALGYLNLRFEGKWERGRPKLKRWLKRFEEVHPELAKLLPHE
;
A
#
# COMPACT_ATOMS: atom_id res chain seq x y z
N MET A 1 -12.76 -9.67 19.36
CA MET A 1 -13.42 -9.37 18.07
C MET A 1 -14.75 -8.67 18.33
N ARG A 2 -15.18 -7.76 17.46
CA ARG A 2 -16.49 -7.06 17.59
C ARG A 2 -17.60 -8.03 17.14
N PRO A 3 -18.75 -8.12 17.84
CA PRO A 3 -19.86 -8.98 17.43
C PRO A 3 -20.26 -8.73 15.97
N GLU A 4 -20.59 -9.79 15.21
CA GLU A 4 -20.88 -9.69 13.76
C GLU A 4 -22.04 -8.73 13.45
N GLU A 5 -23.08 -8.72 14.28
CA GLU A 5 -24.21 -7.78 14.18
C GLU A 5 -23.79 -6.30 14.28
N LYS A 6 -22.61 -6.03 14.85
CA LYS A 6 -22.03 -4.69 14.99
C LYS A 6 -21.02 -4.36 13.88
N VAL A 7 -20.82 -5.27 12.92
CA VAL A 7 -19.97 -5.09 11.73
C VAL A 7 -20.86 -4.77 10.54
N HIS A 8 -20.75 -3.56 10.01
CA HIS A 8 -21.52 -3.15 8.84
C HIS A 8 -20.69 -3.33 7.57
N GLN A 9 -20.77 -4.52 6.97
CA GLN A 9 -19.98 -4.90 5.78
C GLN A 9 -20.09 -3.92 4.61
N PRO A 10 -21.28 -3.41 4.22
CA PRO A 10 -21.39 -2.46 3.12
C PRO A 10 -20.61 -1.16 3.35
N TRP A 11 -20.44 -0.74 4.61
CA TRP A 11 -19.62 0.43 4.92
C TRP A 11 -18.13 0.12 4.81
N LEU A 12 -17.68 -1.07 5.25
CA LEU A 12 -16.30 -1.52 5.08
C LEU A 12 -15.94 -1.61 3.59
N ASP A 13 -16.81 -2.21 2.78
CA ASP A 13 -16.63 -2.32 1.33
C ASP A 13 -16.54 -0.94 0.67
N ARG A 14 -17.35 0.02 1.13
CA ARG A 14 -17.28 1.41 0.66
C ARG A 14 -15.96 2.09 1.02
N GLN A 15 -15.40 1.83 2.20
CA GLN A 15 -14.07 2.36 2.56
C GLN A 15 -12.97 1.68 1.73
N TRP A 16 -13.07 0.36 1.56
CA TRP A 16 -12.14 -0.40 0.74
C TRP A 16 -12.11 0.10 -0.70
N SER A 17 -13.27 0.33 -1.30
CA SER A 17 -13.40 0.91 -2.65
C SER A 17 -12.69 2.26 -2.80
N LYS A 18 -12.63 3.09 -1.74
CA LYS A 18 -11.85 4.34 -1.79
C LYS A 18 -10.35 4.06 -1.78
N ALA A 19 -9.90 3.12 -0.96
CA ALA A 19 -8.50 2.71 -0.92
C ALA A 19 -8.08 2.15 -2.29
N GLU A 20 -8.90 1.29 -2.89
CA GLU A 20 -8.65 0.73 -4.23
C GLU A 20 -8.48 1.82 -5.28
N ARG A 21 -9.39 2.82 -5.34
CA ARG A 21 -9.24 3.94 -6.29
C ARG A 21 -7.95 4.74 -6.08
N ALA A 22 -7.54 4.97 -4.84
CA ALA A 22 -6.29 5.67 -4.56
C ALA A 22 -5.07 4.84 -4.99
N LEU A 23 -5.11 3.52 -4.76
CA LEU A 23 -4.08 2.60 -5.20
C LEU A 23 -4.02 2.48 -6.73
N ASP A 24 -5.17 2.56 -7.41
CA ASP A 24 -5.25 2.57 -8.87
C ASP A 24 -4.58 3.83 -9.44
N ALA A 25 -4.89 5.00 -8.89
CA ALA A 25 -4.24 6.25 -9.27
C ALA A 25 -2.73 6.24 -9.02
N LEU A 26 -2.29 5.71 -7.88
CA LEU A 26 -0.86 5.51 -7.58
C LEU A 26 -0.20 4.50 -8.51
N ASN A 27 -0.92 3.47 -8.94
CA ASN A 27 -0.41 2.49 -9.89
C ASN A 27 -0.29 3.10 -11.30
N GLU A 28 -1.21 3.97 -11.71
CA GLU A 28 -1.12 4.68 -12.99
C GLU A 28 0.10 5.60 -13.04
N ALA A 29 0.32 6.37 -11.96
CA ALA A 29 1.41 7.32 -11.82
C ALA A 29 2.19 7.17 -10.50
N PRO A 30 3.03 6.12 -10.35
CA PRO A 30 3.84 5.95 -9.15
C PRO A 30 4.84 7.10 -8.99
N PRO A 31 5.13 7.55 -7.76
CA PRO A 31 6.09 8.63 -7.53
C PRO A 31 7.49 8.22 -8.00
N ARG A 32 8.21 9.14 -8.67
CA ARG A 32 9.50 8.82 -9.28
C ARG A 32 10.59 8.66 -8.21
N LEU A 33 11.19 7.48 -8.15
CA LEU A 33 12.31 7.18 -7.23
C LEU A 33 13.66 7.75 -7.66
N ALA A 34 13.80 8.25 -8.90
CA ALA A 34 15.06 8.78 -9.43
C ALA A 34 15.42 10.19 -8.90
N GLY A 35 14.88 10.59 -7.75
CA GLY A 35 15.05 11.93 -7.17
C GLY A 35 15.29 11.88 -5.67
N LYS A 36 15.30 13.05 -5.02
CA LYS A 36 15.47 13.13 -3.58
C LYS A 36 14.31 12.44 -2.87
N LEU A 37 14.63 11.55 -1.93
CA LEU A 37 13.66 10.96 -1.02
C LEU A 37 12.86 12.07 -0.31
N HIS A 38 11.55 11.87 -0.18
CA HIS A 38 10.65 12.84 0.44
C HIS A 38 9.48 12.12 1.13
N ALA A 39 8.72 12.86 1.94
CA ALA A 39 7.63 12.31 2.75
C ALA A 39 6.61 11.51 1.93
N GLY A 40 6.28 11.92 0.70
CA GLY A 40 5.38 11.15 -0.18
C GLY A 40 5.87 9.73 -0.50
N HIS A 41 7.17 9.52 -0.70
CA HIS A 41 7.73 8.18 -0.92
C HIS A 41 7.57 7.31 0.33
N LEU A 42 7.89 7.87 1.50
CA LEU A 42 7.75 7.20 2.80
C LEU A 42 6.29 6.84 3.08
N ALA A 43 5.37 7.76 2.80
CA ALA A 43 3.94 7.55 3.02
C ALA A 43 3.40 6.41 2.14
N VAL A 44 3.78 6.36 0.87
CA VAL A 44 3.38 5.26 -0.03
C VAL A 44 4.01 3.95 0.42
N ALA A 45 5.32 3.91 0.71
CA ALA A 45 5.99 2.69 1.17
C ALA A 45 5.37 2.15 2.47
N ALA A 46 5.12 3.00 3.46
CA ALA A 46 4.48 2.61 4.71
C ALA A 46 3.04 2.11 4.50
N ALA A 47 2.25 2.78 3.65
CA ALA A 47 0.90 2.33 3.33
C ALA A 47 0.89 0.96 2.65
N LEU A 48 1.79 0.73 1.69
CA LEU A 48 1.90 -0.56 1.00
C LEU A 48 2.44 -1.66 1.93
N GLY A 49 3.40 -1.35 2.81
CA GLY A 49 3.86 -2.28 3.84
C GLY A 49 2.72 -2.70 4.79
N TYR A 50 1.89 -1.75 5.22
CA TYR A 50 0.69 -2.08 6.00
C TYR A 50 -0.32 -2.94 5.23
N LEU A 51 -0.51 -2.67 3.94
CA LEU A 51 -1.38 -3.47 3.08
C LEU A 51 -0.85 -4.90 2.88
N ASN A 52 0.47 -5.09 2.73
CA ASN A 52 1.08 -6.42 2.73
C ASN A 52 0.82 -7.16 4.04
N LEU A 53 0.95 -6.49 5.19
CA LEU A 53 0.73 -7.13 6.50
C LEU A 53 -0.74 -7.52 6.76
N ARG A 54 -1.70 -6.67 6.34
CA ARG A 54 -3.12 -6.81 6.76
C ARG A 54 -4.07 -7.25 5.65
N PHE A 55 -3.66 -7.10 4.39
CA PHE A 55 -4.50 -7.26 3.22
C PHE A 55 -3.75 -7.96 2.08
N GLU A 56 -2.78 -8.81 2.41
CA GLU A 56 -2.06 -9.61 1.42
C GLU A 56 -3.03 -10.33 0.47
N GLY A 57 -2.72 -10.30 -0.81
CA GLY A 57 -3.53 -10.89 -1.88
C GLY A 57 -4.76 -10.08 -2.28
N LYS A 58 -5.12 -9.00 -1.56
CA LYS A 58 -6.31 -8.18 -1.85
C LYS A 58 -5.99 -6.91 -2.64
N TRP A 59 -4.83 -6.29 -2.43
CA TRP A 59 -4.52 -4.98 -3.00
C TRP A 59 -3.66 -5.06 -4.27
N GLU A 60 -2.99 -6.18 -4.50
CA GLU A 60 -1.97 -6.40 -5.51
C GLU A 60 -2.56 -6.58 -6.91
N ARG A 61 -3.74 -7.20 -6.97
CA ARG A 61 -4.40 -7.53 -8.23
C ARG A 61 -4.75 -6.24 -8.98
N GLY A 62 -4.32 -6.18 -10.24
CA GLY A 62 -4.51 -4.99 -11.08
C GLY A 62 -3.47 -3.88 -10.88
N ARG A 63 -2.55 -4.03 -9.91
CA ARG A 63 -1.61 -2.96 -9.53
C ARG A 63 -0.12 -3.32 -9.69
N PRO A 64 0.30 -3.82 -10.87
CA PRO A 64 1.66 -4.35 -11.05
C PRO A 64 2.75 -3.27 -11.05
N LYS A 65 2.46 -2.03 -11.45
CA LYS A 65 3.43 -0.94 -11.40
C LYS A 65 3.73 -0.55 -9.95
N LEU A 66 2.70 -0.50 -9.11
CA LEU A 66 2.84 -0.17 -7.68
C LEU A 66 3.59 -1.26 -6.90
N LYS A 67 3.36 -2.53 -7.23
CA LYS A 67 4.18 -3.65 -6.71
C LYS A 67 5.66 -3.53 -7.07
N ARG A 68 5.95 -3.27 -8.36
CA ARG A 68 7.34 -3.08 -8.81
C ARG A 68 7.97 -1.85 -8.17
N TRP A 69 7.17 -0.80 -7.97
CA TRP A 69 7.61 0.41 -7.29
C TRP A 69 8.04 0.12 -5.85
N LEU A 70 7.26 -0.64 -5.07
CA LEU A 70 7.63 -0.99 -3.70
C LEU A 70 8.93 -1.80 -3.66
N LYS A 71 9.05 -2.84 -4.49
CA LYS A 71 10.29 -3.61 -4.60
C LYS A 71 11.48 -2.72 -4.95
N ARG A 72 11.31 -1.79 -5.89
CA ARG A 72 12.37 -0.86 -6.28
C ARG A 72 12.71 0.13 -5.17
N PHE A 73 11.72 0.58 -4.40
CA PHE A 73 11.93 1.43 -3.24
C PHE A 73 12.80 0.70 -2.20
N GLU A 74 12.51 -0.58 -1.91
CA GLU A 74 13.31 -1.39 -0.98
C GLU A 74 14.74 -1.62 -1.48
N GLU A 75 14.95 -1.82 -2.78
CA GLU A 75 16.28 -1.95 -3.39
C GLU A 75 17.11 -0.66 -3.29
N VAL A 76 16.47 0.51 -3.48
CA VAL A 76 17.13 1.82 -3.47
C VAL A 76 17.36 2.34 -2.05
N HIS A 77 16.48 1.97 -1.11
CA HIS A 77 16.52 2.38 0.29
C HIS A 77 16.53 1.17 1.24
N PRO A 78 17.58 0.33 1.21
CA PRO A 78 17.66 -0.87 2.02
C PRO A 78 17.65 -0.58 3.53
N GLU A 79 18.07 0.61 3.94
CA GLU A 79 17.98 1.10 5.33
C GLU A 79 16.54 1.31 5.79
N LEU A 80 15.67 1.76 4.89
CA LEU A 80 14.24 1.98 5.16
C LEU A 80 13.42 0.71 4.98
N ALA A 81 13.82 -0.17 4.04
CA ALA A 81 13.19 -1.47 3.85
C ALA A 81 13.16 -2.30 5.15
N LYS A 82 14.22 -2.21 5.97
CA LYS A 82 14.30 -2.89 7.27
C LYS A 82 13.25 -2.43 8.28
N LEU A 83 12.72 -1.21 8.11
CA LEU A 83 11.71 -0.61 8.99
C LEU A 83 10.28 -0.89 8.53
N LEU A 84 10.08 -1.48 7.36
CA LEU A 84 8.75 -1.90 6.92
C LEU A 84 8.22 -2.99 7.86
N PRO A 85 6.90 -3.09 8.03
CA PRO A 85 6.31 -4.15 8.85
C PRO A 85 6.64 -5.53 8.28
N HIS A 86 7.10 -6.43 9.14
CA HIS A 86 7.28 -7.86 8.87
C HIS A 86 6.29 -8.66 9.72
N GLU A 87 6.00 -9.90 9.33
CA GLU A 87 5.20 -10.84 10.15
C GLU A 87 5.90 -11.21 11.47
#